data_AF-A0A971GLP5-F1
#
_entry.id   AF-A0A971GLP5-F1
#
_cell.length_a   1.000
_cell.length_b   1.000
_cell.length_c   1.000
_cell.angle_alpha   90.00
_cell.angle_beta   90.00
_cell.angle_gamma   90.00
#
_symmetry.space_group_name_H-M   'P 1'
#
loop_
_entity.id
_entity.type
_entity.pdbx_description
1 polymer ?
#
loop_
_entity_poly.entity_id
_entity_poly.type
_entity_poly.pdbx_seq_one_letter_code
_entity_poly.pdbx_strand_id
1 'polypeptide(L)'
;MNKRIFKIIKFIISSAVVSVFCVSVNAAGDELVMDKPFFKSFSRINSVVRDEFIEKQMNRIVIGRGTIISISEQERYKKKYRIVVESSDAGDFGYKFRFYIYTDNRDTLDLLTLDSSFEFKGQLAGYTPLDTKRTRYILDVIFMDGSTIIE
;
A
#
# COMPACT_ATOMS: atom_id res chain seq x y z
N MET A 1 17.04 -70.74 -29.15
CA MET A 1 16.37 -70.80 -30.46
C MET A 1 14.99 -70.17 -30.31
N ASN A 2 14.75 -69.05 -31.02
CA ASN A 2 13.44 -68.38 -31.26
C ASN A 2 12.70 -67.79 -30.04
N LYS A 3 11.92 -66.70 -30.11
CA LYS A 3 11.70 -65.57 -31.03
C LYS A 3 10.79 -64.60 -30.22
N ARG A 4 11.07 -63.29 -30.33
CA ARG A 4 10.19 -62.09 -30.24
C ARG A 4 8.73 -62.24 -29.76
N ILE A 5 8.25 -61.27 -28.97
CA ILE A 5 7.00 -60.47 -29.12
C ILE A 5 6.97 -59.45 -27.94
N PHE A 6 7.33 -58.17 -28.13
CA PHE A 6 6.49 -57.00 -28.48
C PHE A 6 5.30 -56.72 -27.55
N LYS A 7 5.41 -55.66 -26.72
CA LYS A 7 4.38 -54.70 -26.24
C LYS A 7 5.04 -53.84 -25.15
N ILE A 8 5.72 -52.74 -25.50
CA ILE A 8 5.17 -51.36 -25.54
C ILE A 8 4.01 -51.19 -24.55
N ILE A 9 4.22 -50.43 -23.46
CA ILE A 9 3.24 -49.51 -22.85
C ILE A 9 3.90 -48.72 -21.70
N LYS A 10 3.84 -47.38 -21.85
CA LYS A 10 3.78 -46.31 -20.85
C LYS A 10 4.89 -46.23 -19.78
N PHE A 11 5.70 -45.18 -19.84
CA PHE A 11 5.44 -43.97 -19.04
C PHE A 11 6.37 -42.84 -19.50
N ILE A 12 5.85 -41.89 -20.28
CA ILE A 12 6.52 -40.62 -20.54
C ILE A 12 6.29 -39.78 -19.29
N ILE A 13 7.32 -39.62 -18.47
CA ILE A 13 7.31 -38.64 -17.38
C ILE A 13 7.40 -37.28 -18.04
N SER A 14 6.23 -36.68 -18.26
CA SER A 14 6.09 -35.27 -18.61
C SER A 14 6.60 -34.47 -17.43
N SER A 15 7.84 -34.02 -17.54
CA SER A 15 8.41 -32.96 -16.70
C SER A 15 7.62 -31.68 -17.00
N ALA A 16 6.54 -31.47 -16.25
CA ALA A 16 5.90 -30.17 -16.17
C ALA A 16 6.88 -29.28 -15.39
N VAL A 17 7.70 -28.55 -16.14
CA VAL A 17 8.40 -27.38 -15.63
C VAL A 17 7.31 -26.41 -15.18
N VAL A 18 6.99 -26.43 -13.89
CA VAL A 18 6.21 -25.39 -13.23
C VAL A 18 7.10 -24.15 -13.30
N SER A 19 6.93 -23.40 -14.37
CA SER A 19 7.42 -22.04 -14.47
C SER A 19 6.65 -21.24 -13.44
N VAL A 20 7.22 -21.18 -12.23
CA VAL A 20 6.90 -20.13 -11.27
C VAL A 20 7.31 -18.84 -11.97
N PHE A 21 6.35 -18.22 -12.65
CA PHE A 21 6.45 -16.81 -12.98
C PHE A 21 6.52 -16.08 -11.64
N CYS A 22 7.75 -15.88 -11.15
CA CYS A 22 8.05 -14.74 -10.30
C CYS A 22 7.66 -13.53 -11.12
N VAL A 23 6.45 -13.02 -10.89
CA VAL A 23 6.06 -11.71 -11.37
C VAL A 23 7.01 -10.76 -10.64
N SER A 24 8.09 -10.39 -11.33
CA SER A 24 8.90 -9.24 -10.96
C SER A 24 7.93 -8.07 -10.93
N VAL A 25 7.54 -7.65 -9.72
CA VAL A 25 6.85 -6.39 -9.52
C VAL A 25 7.83 -5.33 -9.98
N ASN A 26 7.68 -4.89 -11.23
CA ASN A 26 8.29 -3.67 -11.73
C ASN A 26 7.66 -2.51 -10.96
N ALA A 27 8.12 -2.28 -9.73
CA ALA A 27 7.84 -1.09 -8.95
C ALA A 27 8.72 0.07 -9.45
N ALA A 28 8.56 0.40 -10.73
CA ALA A 28 9.01 1.66 -11.31
C ALA A 28 7.80 2.36 -11.94
N GLY A 29 6.64 2.25 -11.27
CA GLY A 29 5.50 3.11 -11.56
C GLY A 29 5.66 4.39 -10.75
N ASP A 30 5.46 5.54 -11.40
CA ASP A 30 5.58 6.88 -10.81
C ASP A 30 5.04 6.92 -9.37
N GLU A 31 5.79 7.59 -8.49
CA GLU A 31 5.37 7.84 -7.12
C GLU A 31 4.05 8.61 -7.11
N LEU A 32 3.07 8.13 -6.35
CA LEU A 32 1.78 8.79 -6.21
C LEU A 32 1.84 9.79 -5.07
N VAL A 33 1.98 11.07 -5.40
CA VAL A 33 1.87 12.15 -4.41
C VAL A 33 0.41 12.37 -4.09
N MET A 34 0.03 12.20 -2.82
CA MET A 34 -1.33 12.36 -2.31
C MET A 34 -1.51 13.75 -1.68
N ASP A 35 -1.37 14.78 -2.51
CA ASP A 35 -1.45 16.19 -2.16
C ASP A 35 -2.76 16.85 -2.66
N LYS A 36 -2.83 18.18 -2.65
CA LYS A 36 -4.01 18.92 -3.12
C LYS A 36 -4.42 18.57 -4.57
N PRO A 37 -3.51 18.56 -5.57
CA PRO A 37 -3.80 18.04 -6.91
C PRO A 37 -4.44 16.65 -6.94
N PHE A 38 -3.92 15.70 -6.15
CA PHE A 38 -4.51 14.36 -6.04
C PHE A 38 -5.95 14.43 -5.51
N PHE A 39 -6.17 15.11 -4.37
CA PHE A 39 -7.50 15.16 -3.75
C PHE A 39 -8.52 15.96 -4.58
N LYS A 40 -8.07 16.98 -5.31
CA LYS A 40 -8.89 17.70 -6.31
C LYS A 40 -9.32 16.79 -7.46
N SER A 41 -8.45 15.89 -7.88
CA SER A 41 -8.78 14.91 -8.93
C SER A 41 -9.72 13.83 -8.39
N PHE A 42 -9.44 13.34 -7.18
CA PHE A 42 -10.28 12.39 -6.46
C PHE A 42 -11.71 12.94 -6.22
N SER A 43 -11.84 14.23 -5.95
CA SER A 43 -13.14 14.87 -5.68
C SER A 43 -14.08 14.84 -6.88
N ARG A 44 -13.55 14.70 -8.10
CA ARG A 44 -14.31 14.61 -9.35
C ARG A 44 -14.78 13.19 -9.66
N ILE A 45 -14.29 12.20 -8.92
CA ILE A 45 -14.65 10.80 -9.08
C ILE A 45 -15.99 10.54 -8.38
N ASN A 46 -16.90 9.88 -9.08
CA ASN A 46 -18.18 9.45 -8.51
C ASN A 46 -17.94 8.50 -7.32
N SER A 47 -18.66 8.70 -6.22
CA SER A 47 -18.49 7.93 -4.98
C SER A 47 -18.55 6.42 -5.20
N VAL A 48 -19.35 5.93 -6.15
CA VAL A 48 -19.53 4.50 -6.44
C VAL A 48 -18.25 3.84 -6.95
N VAL A 49 -17.38 4.59 -7.66
CA VAL A 49 -16.15 4.04 -8.27
C VAL A 49 -14.86 4.47 -7.56
N ARG A 50 -14.98 5.16 -6.41
CA ARG A 50 -13.80 5.60 -5.64
C ARG A 50 -13.00 4.44 -5.07
N ASP A 51 -13.68 3.39 -4.63
CA ASP A 51 -12.98 2.20 -4.10
C ASP A 51 -12.17 1.53 -5.20
N GLU A 52 -12.74 1.36 -6.40
CA GLU A 52 -12.02 0.85 -7.58
C GLU A 52 -10.84 1.75 -7.96
N PHE A 53 -11.00 3.08 -7.84
CA PHE A 53 -9.92 4.01 -8.09
C PHE A 53 -8.76 3.83 -7.10
N ILE A 54 -9.04 3.69 -5.80
CA ILE A 54 -8.01 3.45 -4.77
C ILE A 54 -7.38 2.07 -4.93
N GLU A 55 -8.18 1.04 -5.25
CA GLU A 55 -7.70 -0.33 -5.53
C GLU A 55 -6.65 -0.34 -6.64
N LYS A 56 -6.84 0.47 -7.70
CA LYS A 56 -5.85 0.61 -8.79
C LYS A 56 -4.52 1.23 -8.34
N GLN A 57 -4.47 1.85 -7.16
CA GLN A 57 -3.25 2.43 -6.59
C GLN A 57 -2.50 1.46 -5.67
N MET A 58 -3.06 0.28 -5.40
CA MET A 58 -2.46 -0.70 -4.50
C MET A 58 -1.05 -1.08 -4.94
N ASN A 59 -0.18 -1.32 -3.96
CA ASN A 59 1.26 -1.62 -4.12
C ASN A 59 2.12 -0.51 -4.73
N ARG A 60 1.55 0.64 -5.11
CA ARG A 60 2.32 1.81 -5.54
C ARG A 60 3.04 2.46 -4.35
N ILE A 61 4.12 3.17 -4.66
CA ILE A 61 4.76 4.07 -3.71
C ILE A 61 3.91 5.33 -3.62
N VAL A 62 3.54 5.70 -2.41
CA VAL A 62 2.78 6.91 -2.09
C VAL A 62 3.65 7.87 -1.29
N ILE A 63 3.52 9.15 -1.60
CA ILE A 63 4.00 10.24 -0.74
C ILE A 63 2.77 10.92 -0.17
N GLY A 64 2.72 11.08 1.15
CA GLY A 64 1.64 11.76 1.82
C GLY A 64 2.14 12.70 2.90
N ARG A 65 1.29 13.64 3.28
CA ARG A 65 1.54 14.59 4.35
C ARG A 65 0.29 14.79 5.20
N GLY A 66 0.48 15.02 6.49
CA GLY A 66 -0.61 15.39 7.38
C GLY A 66 -0.15 15.59 8.82
N THR A 67 -1.11 15.64 9.72
CA THR A 67 -0.86 15.81 11.16
C THR A 67 -0.80 14.44 11.85
N ILE A 68 0.20 14.23 12.71
CA ILE A 68 0.31 13.02 13.52
C ILE A 68 -0.77 13.02 14.61
N ILE A 69 -1.66 12.04 14.57
CA ILE A 69 -2.77 11.88 15.52
C ILE A 69 -2.44 10.90 16.64
N SER A 70 -1.68 9.85 16.35
CA SER A 70 -1.27 8.87 17.36
C SER A 70 -0.08 8.05 16.91
N ILE A 71 0.72 7.61 17.87
CA ILE A 71 1.81 6.64 17.68
C ILE A 71 1.55 5.49 18.67
N SER A 72 1.59 4.26 18.19
CA SER A 72 1.28 3.08 19.02
C SER A 72 2.07 1.85 18.58
N GLU A 73 2.40 0.97 19.53
CA GLU A 73 2.82 -0.40 19.23
C GLU A 73 1.60 -1.21 18.76
N GLN A 74 1.63 -1.64 17.50
CA GLN A 74 0.62 -2.51 16.92
C GLN A 74 1.22 -3.29 15.76
N GLU A 75 1.26 -4.62 15.90
CA GLU A 75 1.87 -5.48 14.91
C GLU A 75 0.98 -5.67 13.68
N ARG A 76 1.50 -5.33 12.50
CA ARG A 76 0.88 -5.63 11.20
C ARG A 76 1.95 -5.59 10.11
N TYR A 77 1.80 -6.35 9.03
CA TYR A 77 2.76 -6.37 7.90
C TYR A 77 4.22 -6.65 8.33
N LYS A 78 4.41 -7.44 9.39
CA LYS A 78 5.72 -7.69 10.02
C LYS A 78 6.43 -6.41 10.54
N LYS A 79 5.64 -5.37 10.84
CA LYS A 79 6.06 -4.11 11.45
C LYS A 79 5.51 -4.01 12.86
N LYS A 80 6.27 -3.43 13.78
CA LYS A 80 5.94 -3.32 15.22
C LYS A 80 5.12 -2.10 15.58
N TYR A 81 5.30 -1.00 14.86
CA TYR A 81 4.73 0.29 15.22
C TYR A 81 3.79 0.80 14.15
N ARG A 82 2.80 1.58 14.58
CA ARG A 82 1.89 2.32 13.71
C ARG A 82 1.88 3.80 14.07
N ILE A 83 2.10 4.63 13.07
CA ILE A 83 1.87 6.07 13.12
C ILE A 83 0.55 6.34 12.39
N VAL A 84 -0.35 7.09 13.01
CA VAL A 84 -1.61 7.52 12.39
C VAL A 84 -1.48 8.98 12.00
N VAL A 85 -1.62 9.25 10.72
CA VAL A 85 -1.51 10.60 10.15
C VAL A 85 -2.82 10.96 9.48
N GLU A 86 -3.38 12.12 9.81
CA GLU A 86 -4.58 12.64 9.15
C GLU A 86 -4.18 13.67 8.09
N SER A 87 -4.61 13.45 6.84
CA SER A 87 -4.29 14.34 5.72
C SER A 87 -4.96 15.70 5.91
N SER A 88 -4.13 16.76 5.95
CA SER A 88 -4.62 18.14 5.91
C SER A 88 -5.20 18.49 4.54
N ASP A 89 -4.56 18.03 3.47
CA ASP A 89 -4.93 18.36 2.09
C ASP A 89 -6.27 17.72 1.66
N ALA A 90 -6.63 16.55 2.21
CA ALA A 90 -7.93 15.93 1.94
C ALA A 90 -9.11 16.75 2.50
N GLY A 91 -8.90 17.45 3.63
CA GLY A 91 -9.92 18.25 4.31
C GLY A 91 -10.44 19.39 3.43
N ASP A 92 -9.55 20.01 2.65
CA ASP A 92 -9.88 21.11 1.71
C ASP A 92 -10.92 20.69 0.65
N PHE A 93 -11.09 19.39 0.41
CA PHE A 93 -12.01 18.83 -0.59
C PHE A 93 -13.19 18.05 0.03
N GLY A 94 -13.40 18.18 1.35
CA GLY A 94 -14.50 17.52 2.06
C GLY A 94 -14.25 16.04 2.34
N TYR A 95 -12.99 15.60 2.35
CA TYR A 95 -12.59 14.23 2.64
C TYR A 95 -11.82 14.14 3.96
N LYS A 96 -11.84 12.95 4.57
CA LYS A 96 -10.99 12.62 5.72
C LYS A 96 -10.20 11.36 5.40
N PHE A 97 -8.93 11.54 5.08
CA PHE A 97 -8.00 10.45 4.80
C PHE A 97 -7.06 10.28 6.00
N ARG A 98 -7.01 9.07 6.53
CA ARG A 98 -6.04 8.67 7.55
C ARG A 98 -5.07 7.67 6.96
N PHE A 99 -3.79 7.92 7.16
CA PHE A 99 -2.73 7.00 6.81
C PHE A 99 -2.34 6.23 8.07
N TYR A 100 -2.44 4.91 8.01
CA TYR A 100 -1.91 4.01 9.02
C TYR A 100 -0.55 3.55 8.50
N ILE A 101 0.50 4.20 8.99
CA ILE A 101 1.86 4.01 8.52
C ILE A 101 2.55 3.02 9.45
N TYR A 102 2.96 1.88 8.91
CA TYR A 102 3.57 0.80 9.67
C TYR A 102 5.09 0.78 9.49
N THR A 103 5.83 0.73 10.59
CA THR A 103 7.30 0.76 10.61
C THR A 103 7.88 -0.09 11.74
N ASP A 104 9.14 -0.49 11.59
CA ASP A 104 9.98 -1.05 12.66
C ASP A 104 11.06 -0.08 13.13
N ASN A 105 11.19 1.06 12.44
CA ASN A 105 12.23 2.03 12.69
C ASN A 105 11.88 2.85 13.94
N ARG A 106 12.44 2.43 15.08
CA ARG A 106 12.28 3.13 16.35
C ARG A 106 12.92 4.52 16.33
N ASP A 107 14.07 4.66 15.66
CA ASP A 107 14.79 5.94 15.57
C ASP A 107 13.92 7.00 14.89
N THR A 108 13.17 6.63 13.84
CA THR A 108 12.18 7.53 13.24
C THR A 108 11.12 7.96 14.24
N LEU A 109 10.58 7.03 15.04
CA LEU A 109 9.51 7.32 16.01
C LEU A 109 9.96 8.27 17.10
N ASP A 110 11.20 8.13 17.56
CA ASP A 110 11.77 8.97 18.62
C ASP A 110 11.91 10.44 18.18
N LEU A 111 11.88 10.71 16.87
CA LEU A 111 11.90 12.05 16.28
C LEU A 111 10.50 12.64 16.04
N LEU A 112 9.43 11.85 16.16
CA LEU A 112 8.08 12.30 15.87
C LEU A 112 7.43 12.94 17.10
N THR A 113 6.74 14.05 16.86
CA THR A 113 5.97 14.73 17.90
C THR A 113 4.48 14.62 17.55
N LEU A 114 3.63 14.33 18.55
CA LEU A 114 2.18 14.36 18.34
C LEU A 114 1.74 15.76 17.90
N ASP A 115 0.67 15.83 17.10
CA ASP A 115 0.12 17.07 16.55
C ASP A 115 1.06 17.85 15.61
N SER A 116 2.26 17.33 15.30
CA SER A 116 3.16 17.93 14.31
C SER A 116 2.80 17.51 12.88
N SER A 117 3.26 18.30 11.91
CA SER A 117 3.26 17.92 10.50
C SER A 117 4.23 16.76 10.26
N PHE A 118 3.85 15.83 9.40
CA PHE A 118 4.69 14.71 9.00
C PHE A 118 4.46 14.40 7.52
N GLU A 119 5.55 14.40 6.77
CA GLU A 119 5.62 13.90 5.40
C GLU A 119 6.25 12.51 5.41
N PHE A 120 5.66 11.59 4.66
CA PHE A 120 6.11 10.20 4.61
C PHE A 120 6.11 9.68 3.18
N LYS A 121 6.95 8.67 2.98
CA LYS A 121 6.97 7.84 1.78
C LYS A 121 6.87 6.36 2.14
N GLY A 122 6.00 5.65 1.45
CA GLY A 122 5.80 4.23 1.71
C GLY A 122 4.99 3.54 0.63
N GLN A 123 4.85 2.23 0.77
CA GLN A 123 4.06 1.42 -0.15
C GLN A 123 2.61 1.31 0.33
N LEU A 124 1.64 1.61 -0.53
CA LEU A 124 0.22 1.42 -0.22
C LEU A 124 -0.11 -0.07 -0.17
N ALA A 125 -0.46 -0.58 1.01
CA ALA A 125 -0.67 -2.01 1.29
C ALA A 125 -2.13 -2.38 1.61
N GLY A 126 -2.99 -1.38 1.81
CA GLY A 126 -4.40 -1.61 2.12
C GLY A 126 -5.21 -0.32 2.08
N TYR A 127 -6.52 -0.46 1.92
CA TYR A 127 -7.46 0.64 2.14
C TYR A 127 -8.74 0.12 2.82
N THR A 128 -9.43 1.02 3.51
CA THR A 128 -10.73 0.74 4.13
C THR A 128 -11.61 1.98 4.05
N PRO A 129 -12.73 1.95 3.32
CA PRO A 129 -13.73 3.01 3.39
C PRO A 129 -14.46 2.95 4.74
N LEU A 130 -14.65 4.11 5.37
CA LEU A 130 -15.28 4.21 6.70
C LEU A 130 -16.75 4.67 6.64
N ASP A 131 -17.26 4.98 5.46
CA ASP A 131 -18.66 5.35 5.27
C ASP A 131 -19.21 4.97 3.91
N THR A 132 -20.54 4.95 3.81
CA THR A 132 -21.26 4.68 2.55
C THR A 132 -21.12 5.81 1.54
N LYS A 133 -20.83 7.03 2.00
CA LYS A 133 -20.62 8.22 1.14
C LYS A 133 -19.25 8.24 0.46
N ARG A 134 -18.33 7.35 0.85
CA ARG A 134 -16.95 7.32 0.36
C ARG A 134 -16.25 8.67 0.53
N THR A 135 -16.44 9.25 1.71
CA THR A 135 -15.83 10.51 2.13
C THR A 135 -14.72 10.33 3.16
N ARG A 136 -14.61 9.13 3.74
CA ARG A 136 -13.65 8.81 4.79
C ARG A 136 -12.92 7.51 4.47
N TYR A 137 -11.60 7.54 4.52
CA TYR A 137 -10.73 6.40 4.19
C TYR A 137 -9.62 6.23 5.23
N ILE A 138 -9.30 4.97 5.51
CA ILE A 138 -8.01 4.57 6.08
C ILE A 138 -7.18 3.96 4.96
N LEU A 139 -5.93 4.37 4.84
CA LEU A 139 -4.95 3.80 3.91
C LEU A 139 -3.82 3.20 4.73
N ASP A 140 -3.60 1.89 4.61
CA ASP A 140 -2.49 1.19 5.23
C ASP A 140 -1.23 1.36 4.37
N VAL A 141 -0.16 1.88 4.95
CA VAL A 141 1.10 2.20 4.26
C VAL A 141 2.25 1.50 4.97
N ILE A 142 3.05 0.74 4.23
CA ILE A 142 4.32 0.18 4.75
C ILE A 142 5.40 1.23 4.53
N PHE A 143 5.97 1.73 5.62
CA PHE A 143 7.00 2.77 5.57
C PHE A 143 8.26 2.24 4.88
N MET A 144 8.82 3.01 3.94
CA MET A 144 10.01 2.63 3.18
C MET A 144 11.24 3.36 3.66
N ASP A 145 11.28 4.68 3.44
CA ASP A 145 12.24 5.61 4.05
C ASP A 145 11.89 7.03 3.63
N GLY A 146 12.35 8.02 4.40
CA GLY A 146 12.17 9.44 4.10
C GLY A 146 11.22 10.12 5.06
N SER A 147 11.78 10.89 5.98
CA SER A 147 11.07 11.93 6.72
C SER A 147 11.86 13.22 6.59
N THR A 148 11.30 14.19 5.88
CA THR A 148 11.62 15.58 6.17
C THR A 148 10.60 16.02 7.21
N ILE A 149 11.05 16.30 8.43
CA ILE A 149 10.23 17.04 9.38
C ILE A 149 10.13 18.45 8.81
N ILE A 150 8.91 18.89 8.47
CA ILE A 150 8.67 20.26 8.04
C ILE A 150 8.37 21.05 9.32
N GLU A 151 9.36 21.81 9.79
CA GLU A 151 9.21 22.83 10.85
C GLU A 151 8.35 24.02 10.40
#